data_AF-Q8E9L0-F1
#
_entry.id   AF-Q8E9L0-F1
#
_cell.length_a   1.000
_cell.length_b   1.000
_cell.length_c   1.000
_cell.angle_alpha   90.00
_cell.angle_beta   90.00
_cell.angle_gamma   90.00
#
_symmetry.space_group_name_H-M   'P 1'
#
loop_
_entity.id
_entity.type
_entity.pdbx_description
1 polymer ?
#
loop_
_entity_poly.entity_id
_entity_poly.type
_entity_poly.pdbx_seq_one_letter_code
_entity_poly.pdbx_strand_id
1 'polypeptide(L)'
;MSRFNLETLPRCGAKTRSGNQCQRYGNKTNGRCKLHGGRSTGAKTKEGKLAVRVNALLNPFMWHFNKRFNLEIKQAYIANALSAYLRLIELTKLQARGLDEITEIVSQYRFELETTKYYIAEFDGSEALLIIQSALDHYYKDTAAEHLKFHIYSAVFPTPYFNRLSGSNAELTHEMRVFSKTERKKGFGYVGRIPTDPIHKALKRQLKKSKAAHQI
;
A
#
# COMPACT_ATOMS: atom_id res chain seq x y z
N MET A 1 21.59 -19.12 35.39
CA MET A 1 20.76 -19.70 34.31
C MET A 1 20.35 -18.58 33.36
N SER A 2 20.74 -18.64 32.09
CA SER A 2 20.27 -17.65 31.12
C SER A 2 18.75 -17.81 30.99
N ARG A 3 18.00 -16.73 31.20
CA ARG A 3 16.52 -16.70 31.13
C ARG A 3 15.94 -17.14 29.78
N PHE A 4 16.78 -17.41 28.77
CA PHE A 4 16.39 -17.76 27.41
C PHE A 4 17.31 -18.82 26.81
N ASN A 5 16.72 -19.92 26.31
CA ASN A 5 17.41 -20.91 25.50
C ASN A 5 17.56 -20.39 24.05
N LEU A 6 18.77 -19.97 23.69
CA LEU A 6 19.10 -19.41 22.38
C LEU A 6 19.16 -20.45 21.25
N GLU A 7 19.35 -21.73 21.58
CA GLU A 7 19.44 -22.82 20.59
C GLU A 7 18.10 -23.08 19.92
N THR A 8 17.00 -22.74 20.59
CA THR A 8 15.63 -22.83 20.03
C THR A 8 15.30 -21.73 19.01
N LEU A 9 16.17 -20.73 18.84
CA LEU A 9 15.91 -19.61 17.94
C LEU A 9 16.42 -19.89 16.52
N PRO A 10 15.64 -19.55 15.48
CA PRO A 10 16.09 -19.72 14.10
C PRO A 10 17.29 -18.80 13.82
N ARG A 11 18.21 -19.23 12.94
CA ARG A 11 19.24 -18.33 12.40
C ARG A 11 18.58 -17.25 11.54
N CYS A 12 19.12 -16.03 11.59
CA CYS A 12 18.56 -14.89 10.87
C CYS A 12 18.46 -15.10 9.35
N GLY A 13 19.46 -15.77 8.75
CA GLY A 13 19.46 -16.11 7.32
C GLY A 13 19.45 -14.92 6.35
N ALA A 14 19.65 -13.68 6.82
CA ALA A 14 19.73 -12.50 5.95
C ALA A 14 21.12 -12.40 5.32
N LYS A 15 21.24 -11.87 4.10
CA LYS A 15 22.57 -11.63 3.51
C LYS A 15 23.22 -10.41 4.16
N THR A 16 24.43 -10.60 4.66
CA THR A 16 25.30 -9.55 5.18
C THR A 16 25.87 -8.70 4.03
N ARG A 17 26.52 -7.57 4.35
CA ARG A 17 27.15 -6.71 3.34
C ARG A 17 28.26 -7.42 2.55
N SER A 18 28.92 -8.40 3.14
CA SER A 18 29.92 -9.26 2.49
C SER A 18 29.31 -10.43 1.69
N GLY A 19 27.98 -10.52 1.57
CA GLY A 19 27.29 -11.54 0.78
C GLY A 19 26.96 -12.83 1.53
N ASN A 20 27.63 -13.09 2.66
CA ASN A 20 27.42 -14.28 3.49
C ASN A 20 26.11 -14.24 4.27
N GLN A 21 25.58 -15.41 4.64
CA GLN A 21 24.39 -15.49 5.49
C GLN A 21 24.68 -14.98 6.90
N CYS A 22 23.69 -14.32 7.50
CA CYS A 22 23.79 -13.77 8.84
C CYS A 22 23.75 -14.89 9.88
N GLN A 23 24.84 -14.99 10.63
CA GLN A 23 25.02 -16.00 11.67
C GLN A 23 24.32 -15.65 13.00
N ARG A 24 23.78 -14.44 13.16
CA ARG A 24 23.07 -14.07 14.39
C ARG A 24 21.75 -14.82 14.52
N TYR A 25 21.38 -15.16 15.75
CA TYR A 25 20.04 -15.67 16.05
C TYR A 25 18.98 -14.63 15.73
N GLY A 26 17.88 -15.10 15.13
CA GLY A 26 16.67 -14.35 14.90
C GLY A 26 15.77 -14.32 16.14
N ASN A 27 14.59 -13.74 15.99
CA ASN A 27 13.53 -13.84 16.98
C ASN A 27 12.46 -14.87 16.58
N LYS A 28 11.55 -15.18 17.49
CA LYS A 28 10.42 -16.09 17.23
C LYS A 28 9.35 -15.49 16.31
N THR A 29 9.28 -14.16 16.22
CA THR A 29 8.18 -13.45 15.52
C THR A 29 8.37 -13.42 14.01
N ASN A 30 9.55 -13.02 13.53
CA ASN A 30 9.84 -12.87 12.10
C ASN A 30 11.13 -13.58 11.66
N GLY A 31 11.81 -14.26 12.58
CA GLY A 31 13.02 -15.04 12.30
C GLY A 31 14.26 -14.21 12.00
N ARG A 32 14.21 -12.86 12.08
CA ARG A 32 15.36 -11.97 11.78
C ARG A 32 16.01 -11.46 13.06
N CYS A 33 17.31 -11.18 13.00
CA CYS A 33 18.05 -10.62 14.12
C CYS A 33 17.81 -9.11 14.25
N LYS A 34 18.17 -8.51 15.39
CA LYS A 34 17.98 -7.06 15.63
C LYS A 34 18.56 -6.14 14.55
N LEU A 35 19.63 -6.56 13.88
CA LEU A 35 20.29 -5.79 12.81
C LEU A 35 19.66 -5.95 11.43
N HIS A 36 18.86 -7.00 11.22
CA HIS A 36 18.24 -7.30 9.93
C HIS A 36 16.71 -7.24 10.02
N GLY A 37 16.19 -6.30 10.80
CA GLY A 37 14.75 -6.08 10.92
C GLY A 37 14.04 -6.97 11.93
N GLY A 38 14.76 -7.68 12.81
CA GLY A 38 14.16 -8.45 13.89
C GLY A 38 13.28 -7.60 14.81
N ARG A 39 13.66 -6.34 15.06
CA ARG A 39 12.83 -5.38 15.82
C ARG A 39 11.77 -4.67 14.97
N SER A 40 11.77 -4.88 13.65
CA SER A 40 10.76 -4.27 12.79
C SER A 40 9.44 -5.02 12.93
N THR A 41 8.38 -4.29 13.25
CA THR A 41 7.01 -4.80 13.26
C THR A 41 6.37 -4.77 11.86
N GLY A 42 7.07 -4.25 10.85
CA GLY A 42 6.50 -3.94 9.55
C GLY A 42 5.46 -2.81 9.60
N ALA A 43 4.96 -2.43 8.43
CA ALA A 43 3.89 -1.45 8.32
C ALA A 43 2.54 -2.08 8.71
N LYS A 44 1.84 -1.46 9.66
CA LYS A 44 0.52 -1.93 10.14
C LYS A 44 -0.63 -1.32 9.31
N THR A 45 -0.50 -0.06 8.90
CA THR A 45 -1.52 0.68 8.15
C THR A 45 -1.56 0.30 6.67
N LYS A 46 -2.71 0.50 6.00
CA LYS A 46 -2.88 0.26 4.56
C LYS A 46 -1.88 1.10 3.75
N GLU A 47 -1.77 2.38 4.11
CA GLU A 47 -0.84 3.33 3.48
C GLU A 47 0.62 2.92 3.67
N GLY A 48 1.02 2.55 4.89
CA GLY A 48 2.38 2.11 5.16
C GLY A 48 2.72 0.84 4.39
N LYS A 49 1.77 -0.09 4.25
CA LYS A 49 1.95 -1.30 3.43
C LYS A 49 2.12 -0.94 1.94
N LEU A 50 1.38 0.03 1.43
CA LEU A 50 1.53 0.53 0.05
C LEU A 50 2.88 1.20 -0.16
N ALA A 51 3.27 2.12 0.74
CA ALA A 51 4.57 2.79 0.67
C ALA A 51 5.73 1.80 0.73
N VAL A 52 5.68 0.80 1.62
CA VAL A 52 6.70 -0.27 1.70
C VAL A 52 6.71 -1.10 0.43
N ARG A 53 5.55 -1.45 -0.14
CA ARG A 53 5.47 -2.19 -1.41
C ARG A 53 6.12 -1.42 -2.55
N VAL A 54 5.83 -0.13 -2.68
CA VAL A 54 6.39 0.71 -3.74
C VAL A 54 7.89 0.91 -3.55
N ASN A 55 8.35 1.14 -2.32
CA ASN A 55 9.78 1.23 -2.01
C ASN A 55 10.56 -0.07 -2.30
N ALA A 56 9.89 -1.22 -2.33
CA ALA A 56 10.50 -2.50 -2.67
C ALA A 56 10.69 -2.69 -4.18
N LEU A 57 10.08 -1.85 -5.02
CA LEU A 57 10.20 -1.92 -6.46
C LEU A 57 11.54 -1.32 -6.87
N LEU A 58 12.35 -2.13 -7.55
CA LEU A 58 13.67 -1.72 -8.01
C LEU A 58 13.63 -1.05 -9.38
N ASN A 59 12.53 -1.21 -10.12
CA ASN A 59 12.34 -0.62 -11.44
C ASN A 59 11.23 0.45 -11.37
N PRO A 60 11.59 1.75 -11.23
CA PRO A 60 10.63 2.85 -11.15
C PRO A 60 9.81 3.00 -12.43
N PHE A 61 10.45 2.82 -13.59
CA PHE A 61 9.81 2.90 -14.89
C PHE A 61 8.67 1.87 -15.00
N MET A 62 8.95 0.60 -14.72
CA MET A 62 7.93 -0.44 -14.74
C MET A 62 6.84 -0.20 -13.69
N TRP A 63 7.18 0.35 -12.54
CA TRP A 63 6.17 0.72 -11.55
C TRP A 63 5.24 1.83 -12.05
N HIS A 64 5.79 2.91 -12.63
CA HIS A 64 5.01 4.01 -13.21
C HIS A 64 4.04 3.51 -14.28
N PHE A 65 4.54 2.73 -15.24
CA PHE A 65 3.72 2.13 -16.29
C PHE A 65 2.63 1.20 -15.72
N ASN A 66 3.00 0.24 -14.88
CA ASN A 66 2.02 -0.68 -14.28
C ASN A 66 0.97 0.08 -13.46
N LYS A 67 1.37 1.14 -12.76
CA LYS A 67 0.43 1.96 -11.98
C LYS A 67 -0.60 2.63 -12.88
N ARG A 68 -0.15 3.20 -13.99
CA ARG A 68 -0.98 4.00 -14.89
C ARG A 68 -1.91 3.15 -15.76
N PHE A 69 -1.48 1.95 -16.13
CA PHE A 69 -2.22 1.11 -17.08
C PHE A 69 -2.82 -0.17 -16.47
N ASN A 70 -2.27 -0.68 -15.36
CA ASN A 70 -2.61 -2.03 -14.86
C ASN A 70 -3.09 -2.04 -13.41
N LEU A 71 -3.17 -0.88 -12.75
CA LEU A 71 -3.46 -0.81 -11.33
C LEU A 71 -4.88 -0.32 -11.14
N GLU A 72 -5.78 -1.29 -11.10
CA GLU A 72 -7.18 -1.06 -10.83
C GLU A 72 -7.40 -0.81 -9.33
N ILE A 73 -8.37 0.06 -9.02
CA ILE A 73 -8.90 0.16 -7.67
C ILE A 73 -9.57 -1.19 -7.36
N LYS A 74 -9.16 -1.83 -6.26
CA LYS A 74 -9.72 -3.13 -5.90
C LYS A 74 -11.20 -2.99 -5.59
N GLN A 75 -12.00 -3.96 -6.04
CA GLN A 75 -13.43 -4.03 -5.74
C GLN A 75 -13.74 -3.94 -4.23
N ALA A 76 -12.90 -4.56 -3.38
CA ALA A 76 -13.04 -4.47 -1.93
C ALA A 76 -12.91 -3.03 -1.40
N TYR A 77 -12.08 -2.19 -2.03
CA TYR A 77 -11.94 -0.79 -1.62
C TYR A 77 -13.18 0.02 -2.01
N ILE A 78 -13.74 -0.26 -3.20
CA ILE A 78 -15.00 0.35 -3.64
C ILE A 78 -16.14 -0.04 -2.69
N ALA A 79 -16.29 -1.33 -2.37
CA ALA A 79 -17.33 -1.80 -1.45
C ALA A 79 -17.22 -1.17 -0.06
N ASN A 80 -16.00 -1.08 0.49
CA ASN A 80 -15.74 -0.41 1.77
C ASN A 80 -16.06 1.08 1.70
N ALA A 81 -15.68 1.77 0.63
CA ALA A 81 -15.99 3.19 0.46
C ALA A 81 -17.49 3.45 0.36
N LEU A 82 -18.23 2.61 -0.38
CA LEU A 82 -19.69 2.71 -0.49
C LEU A 82 -20.36 2.46 0.87
N SER A 83 -19.90 1.46 1.62
CA SER A 83 -20.41 1.21 2.98
C SER A 83 -20.17 2.41 3.90
N ALA A 84 -18.97 3.00 3.86
CA ALA A 84 -18.66 4.20 4.64
C ALA A 84 -19.50 5.41 4.19
N TYR A 85 -19.66 5.61 2.88
CA TYR A 85 -20.45 6.68 2.30
C TYR A 85 -21.92 6.61 2.71
N LEU A 86 -22.55 5.43 2.63
CA LEU A 86 -23.93 5.23 3.07
C LEU A 86 -24.12 5.54 4.56
N ARG A 87 -23.16 5.14 5.42
CA ARG A 87 -23.18 5.51 6.84
C ARG A 87 -23.07 7.02 7.05
N LEU A 88 -22.24 7.71 6.27
CA LEU A 88 -22.15 9.17 6.33
C LEU A 88 -23.47 9.85 5.92
N ILE A 89 -24.17 9.33 4.90
CA ILE A 89 -25.51 9.80 4.51
C ILE A 89 -26.53 9.62 5.65
N GLU A 90 -26.48 8.50 6.37
CA GLU A 90 -27.36 8.29 7.53
C GLU A 90 -27.11 9.35 8.61
N LEU A 91 -25.83 9.66 8.88
CA LEU A 91 -25.46 10.69 9.86
C LEU A 91 -25.90 12.10 9.46
N THR A 92 -25.86 12.45 8.17
CA THR A 92 -26.35 13.77 7.73
C THR A 92 -27.85 13.92 7.92
N LYS A 93 -28.63 12.85 7.72
CA LYS A 93 -30.09 12.85 7.91
C LYS A 93 -30.50 13.02 9.37
N LEU A 94 -29.69 12.51 10.30
CA LEU A 94 -30.00 12.53 11.73
C LEU A 94 -29.75 13.89 12.40
N GLN A 95 -29.23 14.90 11.68
CA GLN A 95 -28.78 16.19 12.24
C GLN A 95 -27.88 16.03 13.48
N ALA A 96 -27.20 14.89 13.61
CA ALA A 96 -26.61 14.47 14.86
C ALA A 96 -25.31 15.25 15.14
N ARG A 97 -25.07 15.55 16.43
CA ARG A 97 -23.76 15.94 16.98
C ARG A 97 -22.79 14.73 17.01
N GLY A 98 -22.74 13.94 15.94
CA GLY A 98 -22.00 12.68 15.81
C GLY A 98 -20.59 12.87 15.27
N LEU A 99 -19.88 13.92 15.71
CA LEU A 99 -18.54 14.25 15.21
C LEU A 99 -17.53 13.11 15.51
N ASP A 100 -17.72 12.43 16.64
CA ASP A 100 -16.95 11.25 17.03
C ASP A 100 -17.19 10.07 16.07
N GLU A 101 -18.43 9.81 15.69
CA GLU A 101 -18.79 8.73 14.77
C GLU A 101 -18.28 8.99 13.35
N ILE A 102 -18.35 10.24 12.88
CA ILE A 102 -17.74 10.66 11.61
C ILE A 102 -16.24 10.39 11.66
N THR A 103 -15.58 10.78 12.75
CA THR A 103 -14.15 10.60 12.94
C THR A 103 -13.78 9.12 12.98
N GLU A 104 -14.59 8.27 13.61
CA GLU A 104 -14.41 6.82 13.63
C GLU A 104 -14.54 6.20 12.23
N ILE A 105 -15.62 6.52 11.50
CA ILE A 105 -15.84 6.06 10.13
C ILE A 105 -14.66 6.45 9.24
N VAL A 106 -14.28 7.72 9.28
CA VAL A 106 -13.16 8.20 8.47
C VAL A 106 -11.86 7.54 8.92
N SER A 107 -11.58 7.37 10.22
CA SER A 107 -10.36 6.69 10.68
C SER A 107 -10.20 5.27 10.10
N GLN A 108 -11.32 4.55 9.94
CA GLN A 108 -11.35 3.19 9.42
C GLN A 108 -11.26 3.12 7.90
N TYR A 109 -11.95 4.03 7.21
CA TYR A 109 -12.19 4.00 5.77
C TYR A 109 -11.53 5.16 5.00
N ARG A 110 -10.67 5.96 5.64
CA ARG A 110 -9.99 7.14 5.04
C ARG A 110 -9.37 6.83 3.69
N PHE A 111 -8.66 5.71 3.62
CA PHE A 111 -7.98 5.29 2.39
C PHE A 111 -8.97 5.02 1.25
N GLU A 112 -10.03 4.26 1.53
CA GLU A 112 -11.06 3.95 0.56
C GLU A 112 -11.83 5.19 0.11
N LEU A 113 -12.27 6.02 1.05
CA LEU A 113 -12.99 7.27 0.76
C LEU A 113 -12.19 8.21 -0.13
N GLU A 114 -10.92 8.47 0.20
CA GLU A 114 -10.06 9.35 -0.60
C GLU A 114 -9.83 8.85 -2.03
N THR A 115 -9.71 7.53 -2.21
CA THR A 115 -9.38 6.95 -3.52
C THR A 115 -10.58 6.85 -4.46
N THR A 116 -11.81 6.81 -3.92
CA THR A 116 -13.03 6.59 -4.69
C THR A 116 -14.04 7.75 -4.64
N LYS A 117 -13.80 8.83 -3.89
CA LYS A 117 -14.79 9.94 -3.76
C LYS A 117 -15.30 10.50 -5.08
N TYR A 118 -14.41 10.67 -6.07
CA TYR A 118 -14.79 11.15 -7.39
C TYR A 118 -15.54 10.10 -8.21
N TYR A 119 -15.23 8.81 -8.01
CA TYR A 119 -15.98 7.72 -8.60
C TYR A 119 -17.41 7.70 -8.05
N ILE A 120 -17.57 7.80 -6.72
CA ILE A 120 -18.91 7.86 -6.10
C ILE A 120 -19.67 9.09 -6.61
N ALA A 121 -19.01 10.25 -6.70
CA ALA A 121 -19.62 11.48 -7.18
C ALA A 121 -20.04 11.44 -8.66
N GLU A 122 -19.33 10.69 -9.50
CA GLU A 122 -19.71 10.47 -10.89
C GLU A 122 -21.06 9.76 -11.02
N PHE A 123 -21.38 8.84 -10.09
CA PHE A 123 -22.61 8.05 -10.13
C PHE A 123 -23.74 8.61 -9.25
N ASP A 124 -23.42 9.20 -8.10
CA ASP A 124 -24.40 9.67 -7.10
C ASP A 124 -24.47 11.20 -7.00
N GLY A 125 -23.74 11.91 -7.85
CA GLY A 125 -23.77 13.38 -7.98
C GLY A 125 -22.78 14.12 -7.08
N SER A 126 -22.77 15.45 -7.23
CA SER A 126 -21.83 16.33 -6.50
C SER A 126 -22.02 16.33 -4.99
N GLU A 127 -23.24 16.11 -4.51
CA GLU A 127 -23.54 16.02 -3.07
C GLU A 127 -22.77 14.89 -2.39
N ALA A 128 -22.59 13.75 -3.08
CA ALA A 128 -21.78 12.65 -2.57
C ALA A 128 -20.33 13.09 -2.29
N LEU A 129 -19.76 13.89 -3.20
CA LEU A 129 -18.42 14.46 -3.01
C LEU A 129 -18.40 15.40 -1.80
N LEU A 130 -19.40 16.27 -1.65
CA LEU A 130 -19.48 17.21 -0.54
C LEU A 130 -19.56 16.50 0.80
N ILE A 131 -20.39 15.46 0.93
CA ILE A 131 -20.51 14.66 2.15
C ILE A 131 -19.17 13.99 2.49
N ILE A 132 -18.57 13.29 1.53
CA ILE A 132 -17.31 12.57 1.75
C ILE A 132 -16.18 13.54 2.08
N GLN A 133 -16.05 14.64 1.33
CA GLN A 133 -14.98 15.62 1.52
C GLN A 133 -15.15 16.35 2.85
N SER A 134 -16.37 16.70 3.26
CA SER A 134 -16.63 17.33 4.56
C SER A 134 -16.24 16.42 5.72
N ALA A 135 -16.58 15.12 5.64
CA ALA A 135 -16.19 14.14 6.65
C ALA A 135 -14.66 13.96 6.72
N LEU A 136 -13.98 13.89 5.57
CA LEU A 136 -12.53 13.83 5.50
C LEU A 136 -11.87 15.07 6.12
N ASP A 137 -12.34 16.27 5.75
CA ASP A 137 -11.81 17.53 6.25
C ASP A 137 -12.00 17.66 7.77
N HIS A 138 -13.14 17.23 8.28
CA HIS A 138 -13.39 17.17 9.72
C HIS A 138 -12.34 16.30 10.44
N TYR A 139 -12.16 15.07 9.95
CA TYR A 139 -11.15 14.16 10.51
C TYR A 139 -9.74 14.74 10.48
N TYR A 140 -9.33 15.37 9.37
CA TYR A 140 -7.99 15.95 9.25
C TYR A 140 -7.78 17.15 10.19
N LYS A 141 -8.81 17.99 10.36
CA LYS A 141 -8.77 19.13 11.28
C LYS A 141 -8.62 18.68 12.73
N ASP A 142 -9.41 17.70 13.15
CA ASP A 142 -9.46 17.28 14.55
C ASP A 142 -8.27 16.41 14.96
N THR A 143 -7.79 15.56 14.05
CA THR A 143 -6.67 14.64 14.37
C THR A 143 -5.31 15.20 13.99
N ALA A 144 -5.26 16.35 13.32
CA ALA A 144 -4.06 16.91 12.69
C ALA A 144 -3.32 15.91 11.77
N ALA A 145 -4.04 14.94 11.20
CA ALA A 145 -3.45 13.91 10.37
C ALA A 145 -2.98 14.47 9.01
N GLU A 146 -1.87 13.93 8.49
CA GLU A 146 -1.43 14.25 7.13
C GLU A 146 -2.37 13.62 6.08
N HIS A 147 -2.62 14.36 5.01
CA HIS A 147 -3.25 13.80 3.81
C HIS A 147 -2.43 12.65 3.23
N LEU A 148 -3.16 11.68 2.67
CA LEU A 148 -2.57 10.49 2.13
C LEU A 148 -1.80 10.76 0.84
N LYS A 149 -0.54 10.32 0.81
CA LYS A 149 0.32 10.36 -0.39
C LYS A 149 0.02 9.19 -1.34
N PHE A 150 -1.26 8.78 -1.47
CA PHE A 150 -1.64 7.63 -2.29
C PHE A 150 -1.34 7.87 -3.77
N HIS A 151 -1.34 9.12 -4.25
CA HIS A 151 -0.93 9.45 -5.61
C HIS A 151 0.54 9.10 -5.84
N ILE A 152 1.34 8.78 -4.82
CA ILE A 152 2.70 8.24 -4.97
C ILE A 152 2.69 6.71 -4.88
N TYR A 153 1.72 6.07 -4.22
CA TYR A 153 1.83 4.66 -3.84
C TYR A 153 0.74 3.72 -4.41
N SER A 154 -0.34 4.26 -4.96
CA SER A 154 -1.52 3.53 -5.43
C SER A 154 -2.19 4.24 -6.59
N ALA A 155 -3.00 3.51 -7.36
CA ALA A 155 -3.96 4.12 -8.27
C ALA A 155 -5.06 4.83 -7.48
N VAL A 156 -5.63 5.84 -8.13
CA VAL A 156 -6.65 6.76 -7.61
C VAL A 156 -7.62 6.98 -8.75
N PHE A 157 -8.90 7.14 -8.43
CA PHE A 157 -9.83 7.60 -9.42
C PHE A 157 -9.44 9.04 -9.85
N PRO A 158 -9.35 9.33 -11.16
CA PRO A 158 -8.93 10.64 -11.64
C PRO A 158 -9.95 11.73 -11.26
N THR A 159 -9.47 12.96 -11.08
CA THR A 159 -10.37 14.10 -10.87
C THR A 159 -11.05 14.48 -12.18
N PRO A 160 -12.38 14.60 -12.25
CA PRO A 160 -13.11 14.73 -13.52
C PRO A 160 -12.75 15.97 -14.36
N TYR A 161 -12.29 17.07 -13.73
CA TYR A 161 -12.05 18.33 -14.43
C TYR A 161 -10.57 18.69 -14.63
N PHE A 162 -9.69 18.27 -13.73
CA PHE A 162 -8.27 18.66 -13.72
C PHE A 162 -7.37 17.46 -13.99
N ASN A 163 -7.69 16.73 -15.06
CA ASN A 163 -6.93 15.56 -15.50
C ASN A 163 -5.50 15.94 -15.88
N ARG A 164 -4.54 15.17 -15.38
CA ARG A 164 -3.13 15.32 -15.77
C ARG A 164 -2.76 14.31 -16.85
N LEU A 165 -2.32 14.81 -17.99
CA LEU A 165 -1.79 13.97 -19.09
C LEU A 165 -0.50 13.25 -18.69
N SER A 166 0.27 13.81 -17.76
CA SER A 166 1.48 13.21 -17.19
C SER A 166 1.35 13.05 -15.67
N GLY A 167 2.22 12.24 -15.05
CA GLY A 167 2.27 12.12 -13.58
C GLY A 167 2.55 13.45 -12.88
N SER A 168 2.33 13.51 -11.58
CA SER A 168 2.65 14.63 -10.71
C SER A 168 4.16 14.81 -10.48
N ASN A 169 4.59 16.05 -10.20
CA ASN A 169 5.97 16.33 -9.80
C ASN A 169 6.42 15.50 -8.57
N ALA A 170 5.49 15.19 -7.66
CA ALA A 170 5.75 14.34 -6.51
C ALA A 170 6.03 12.88 -6.90
N GLU A 171 5.28 12.33 -7.86
CA GLU A 171 5.56 11.01 -8.43
C GLU A 171 6.91 10.97 -9.13
N LEU A 172 7.21 11.96 -9.98
CA LEU A 172 8.49 12.06 -10.67
C LEU A 172 9.66 12.12 -9.69
N THR A 173 9.54 12.98 -8.67
CA THR A 173 10.56 13.12 -7.62
C THR A 173 10.77 11.81 -6.86
N HIS A 174 9.68 11.09 -6.57
CA HIS A 174 9.76 9.78 -5.93
C HIS A 174 10.44 8.74 -6.83
N GLU A 175 10.10 8.70 -8.12
CA GLU A 175 10.70 7.80 -9.10
C GLU A 175 12.21 8.03 -9.27
N MET A 176 12.63 9.29 -9.43
CA MET A 176 14.05 9.64 -9.51
C MET A 176 14.82 9.21 -8.25
N ARG A 177 14.19 9.35 -7.08
CA ARG A 177 14.78 8.90 -5.81
C ARG A 177 14.94 7.37 -5.77
N VAL A 178 13.95 6.61 -6.24
CA VAL A 178 14.05 5.13 -6.31
C VAL A 178 15.12 4.73 -7.32
N PHE A 179 15.15 5.38 -8.49
CA PHE A 179 16.14 5.13 -9.54
C PHE A 179 17.57 5.29 -9.00
N SER A 180 17.88 6.46 -8.41
CA SER A 180 19.20 6.73 -7.84
C SER A 180 19.58 5.72 -6.74
N LYS A 181 18.64 5.32 -5.89
CA LYS A 181 18.88 4.27 -4.88
C LYS A 181 19.15 2.90 -5.50
N THR A 182 18.43 2.54 -6.55
CA THR A 182 18.64 1.29 -7.28
C THR A 182 20.01 1.27 -7.92
N GLU A 183 20.41 2.33 -8.65
CA GLU A 183 21.72 2.43 -9.28
C GLU A 183 22.84 2.28 -8.26
N ARG A 184 22.77 3.00 -7.13
CA ARG A 184 23.76 2.87 -6.04
C ARG A 184 23.85 1.44 -5.48
N LYS A 185 22.73 0.71 -5.46
CA LYS A 185 22.64 -0.63 -4.84
C LYS A 185 22.94 -1.77 -5.82
N LYS A 186 22.68 -1.57 -7.11
CA LYS A 186 22.64 -2.64 -8.12
C LYS A 186 23.50 -2.36 -9.35
N GLY A 187 24.03 -1.15 -9.50
CA GLY A 187 24.75 -0.70 -10.69
C GLY A 187 23.82 -0.03 -11.70
N PHE A 188 24.44 0.77 -12.58
CA PHE A 188 23.79 1.40 -13.72
C PHE A 188 23.18 0.35 -14.65
N GLY A 189 22.01 0.64 -15.23
CA GLY A 189 21.34 -0.26 -16.18
C GLY A 189 20.68 -1.49 -15.55
N TYR A 190 20.55 -1.56 -14.21
CA TYR A 190 19.84 -2.67 -13.57
C TYR A 190 18.35 -2.69 -13.98
N VAL A 191 18.01 -3.65 -14.84
CA VAL A 191 16.62 -3.98 -15.13
C VAL A 191 16.09 -4.93 -14.06
N GLY A 192 15.22 -4.40 -13.18
CA GLY A 192 14.51 -5.21 -12.20
C GLY A 192 13.72 -6.35 -12.84
N ARG A 193 13.38 -7.37 -12.03
CA ARG A 193 12.58 -8.50 -12.51
C ARG A 193 11.23 -7.99 -13.02
N ILE A 194 10.98 -8.13 -14.33
CA ILE A 194 9.72 -7.74 -14.95
C ILE A 194 8.60 -8.58 -14.34
N PRO A 195 7.48 -7.97 -13.87
CA PRO A 195 6.32 -8.74 -13.45
C PRO A 195 5.89 -9.66 -14.59
N THR A 196 5.83 -10.96 -14.35
CA THR A 196 5.28 -11.90 -15.34
C THR A 196 3.83 -11.54 -15.59
N ASP A 197 3.43 -11.53 -16.86
CA ASP A 197 2.04 -11.45 -17.33
C ASP A 197 1.08 -12.19 -16.38
N PRO A 198 -0.05 -11.57 -15.97
CA PRO A 198 -1.11 -12.22 -15.18
C PRO A 198 -1.44 -13.65 -15.62
N ILE A 199 -1.52 -13.91 -16.93
CA ILE A 199 -1.80 -15.25 -17.48
C ILE A 199 -0.66 -16.20 -17.14
N HIS A 200 0.58 -15.81 -17.42
CA HIS A 200 1.76 -16.62 -17.13
C HIS A 200 1.91 -16.88 -15.61
N LYS A 201 1.54 -15.92 -14.76
CA LYS A 201 1.52 -16.08 -13.30
C LYS A 201 0.43 -17.05 -12.84
N ALA A 202 -0.76 -16.99 -13.43
CA ALA A 202 -1.84 -17.92 -13.16
C ALA A 202 -1.46 -19.35 -13.58
N LEU A 203 -0.89 -19.51 -14.77
CA LEU A 203 -0.36 -20.78 -15.28
C LEU A 203 0.70 -21.35 -14.35
N LYS A 204 1.70 -20.55 -13.94
CA LYS A 204 2.72 -20.99 -12.98
C LYS A 204 2.14 -21.44 -11.64
N ARG A 205 1.09 -20.77 -11.15
CA ARG A 205 0.41 -21.16 -9.92
C ARG A 205 -0.33 -22.49 -10.09
N GLN A 206 -1.04 -22.67 -11.20
CA GLN A 206 -1.71 -23.93 -11.53
C GLN A 206 -0.70 -25.07 -11.69
N LEU A 207 0.38 -24.87 -12.44
CA LEU A 207 1.49 -25.83 -12.59
C LEU A 207 2.12 -26.19 -11.25
N LYS A 208 2.31 -25.23 -10.35
CA LYS A 208 2.86 -25.52 -9.02
C LYS A 208 1.90 -26.33 -8.16
N LYS A 209 0.59 -26.06 -8.25
CA LYS A 209 -0.45 -26.86 -7.58
C LYS A 209 -0.53 -28.26 -8.16
N SER A 210 -0.49 -28.42 -9.49
CA SER A 210 -0.54 -29.74 -10.13
C SER A 210 0.69 -30.57 -9.81
N LYS A 211 1.90 -29.99 -9.87
CA LYS A 211 3.14 -30.67 -9.46
C LYS A 211 3.13 -31.11 -8.00
N ALA A 212 2.65 -30.25 -7.09
CA ALA A 212 2.52 -30.60 -5.68
C ALA A 212 1.49 -31.72 -5.43
N ALA A 213 0.43 -31.78 -6.25
CA ALA A 213 -0.59 -32.82 -6.18
C ALA A 213 -0.14 -34.17 -6.80
N HIS A 214 0.81 -34.15 -7.75
CA HIS A 214 1.27 -35.34 -8.48
C HIS A 214 2.62 -35.89 -8.00
N GLN A 215 3.19 -35.38 -6.90
CA GLN A 215 4.51 -35.75 -6.35
C GLN A 215 5.53 -36.21 -7.41
N ILE A 216 5.98 -35.25 -8.23
CA ILE A 216 7.29 -35.28 -8.90
C ILE A 216 8.12 -34.15 -8.31
#